data_AF-A0A843JRU1-F1
#
_entry.id   AF-A0A843JRU1-F1
#
_cell.length_a   1.000
_cell.length_b   1.000
_cell.length_c   1.000
_cell.angle_alpha   90.00
_cell.angle_beta   90.00
_cell.angle_gamma   90.00
#
_symmetry.space_group_name_H-M   'P 1'
#
loop_
_entity.id
_entity.type
_entity.pdbx_description
1 polymer ?
#
loop_
_entity_poly.entity_id
_entity_poly.type
_entity_poly.pdbx_seq_one_letter_code
_entity_poly.pdbx_strand_id
1 'polypeptide(L)'
;MKRKIEIIGPKVHGVGYRYFLMNQAMFMGVNGFAAQNQLGKNGQQEVWVIIEGSKGPLDAFSTFAQTKRPDDAEVSDVIIKDFEGFVPRMVDFALILTAGQIVKAIPIIQEIKGHTAETAESLREDRLVRMERDIQAIKARLGMP
;
A
#
# COMPACT_ATOMS: atom_id res chain seq x y z
N MET A 1 10.85 3.35 -27.20
CA MET A 1 12.12 3.28 -26.42
C MET A 1 11.82 2.85 -25.00
N LYS A 2 12.83 2.44 -24.24
CA LYS A 2 12.64 1.86 -22.91
C LYS A 2 13.68 2.40 -21.93
N ARG A 3 13.27 2.65 -20.69
CA ARG A 3 14.16 3.14 -19.63
C ARG A 3 13.94 2.38 -18.35
N LYS A 4 15.02 2.17 -17.62
CA LYS A 4 15.02 1.75 -16.22
C LYS A 4 15.34 2.96 -15.35
N ILE A 5 14.53 3.18 -14.32
CA ILE A 5 14.74 4.19 -13.29
C ILE A 5 14.94 3.46 -11.96
N GLU A 6 16.03 3.77 -11.28
CA GLU A 6 16.39 3.22 -9.98
C GLU A 6 16.29 4.34 -8.95
N ILE A 7 15.29 4.26 -8.06
CA ILE A 7 15.08 5.24 -6.99
C ILE A 7 15.61 4.65 -5.71
N ILE A 8 16.61 5.30 -5.12
CA ILE A 8 17.41 4.77 -4.03
C ILE A 8 17.24 5.69 -2.83
N GLY A 9 17.07 5.13 -1.63
CA GLY A 9 17.06 5.93 -0.42
C GLY A 9 16.80 5.13 0.84
N PRO A 10 16.96 5.74 2.03
CA PRO A 10 16.76 5.05 3.29
C PRO A 10 15.28 4.69 3.54
N LYS A 11 14.33 5.40 2.89
CA LYS A 11 12.89 5.14 3.02
C LYS A 11 12.18 5.33 1.69
N VAL A 12 12.19 4.30 0.85
CA VAL A 12 11.48 4.27 -0.45
C VAL A 12 10.51 3.09 -0.59
N HIS A 13 10.52 2.15 0.35
CA HIS A 13 9.54 1.07 0.48
C HIS A 13 8.43 1.45 1.47
N GLY A 14 7.25 0.82 1.34
CA GLY A 14 6.12 1.05 2.25
C GLY A 14 5.41 2.41 2.10
N VAL A 15 6.00 3.36 1.38
CA VAL A 15 5.49 4.74 1.20
C VAL A 15 4.60 4.94 -0.03
N GLY A 16 4.04 3.86 -0.59
CA GLY A 16 3.15 3.94 -1.77
C GLY A 16 3.84 4.26 -3.11
N TYR A 17 5.17 4.27 -3.15
CA TYR A 17 5.96 4.73 -4.32
C TYR A 17 5.57 4.08 -5.66
N ARG A 18 5.37 2.76 -5.69
CA ARG A 18 5.00 2.04 -6.92
C ARG A 18 3.66 2.50 -7.51
N TYR A 19 2.67 2.76 -6.66
CA TYR A 19 1.37 3.26 -7.08
C TYR A 19 1.45 4.72 -7.52
N PHE A 20 2.16 5.55 -6.75
CA PHE A 20 2.42 6.95 -7.06
C PHE A 20 2.98 7.14 -8.48
N LEU A 21 4.00 6.35 -8.82
CA LEU A 21 4.61 6.38 -10.14
C LEU A 21 3.71 5.82 -11.24
N MET A 22 3.03 4.69 -10.99
CA MET A 22 2.13 4.08 -11.98
C MET A 22 1.01 5.04 -12.38
N ASN A 23 0.40 5.70 -11.40
CA ASN A 23 -0.69 6.65 -11.62
C ASN A 23 -0.23 7.80 -12.56
N GLN A 24 0.98 8.31 -12.34
CA GLN A 24 1.52 9.42 -13.12
C GLN A 24 1.99 8.98 -14.52
N ALA A 25 2.57 7.78 -14.63
CA ALA A 25 2.88 7.17 -15.91
C ALA A 25 1.63 7.04 -16.80
N MET A 26 0.48 6.68 -16.21
CA MET A 26 -0.80 6.58 -16.91
C MET A 26 -1.22 7.93 -17.50
N PHE A 27 -1.25 8.99 -16.68
CA PHE A 27 -1.63 10.32 -17.14
C PHE A 27 -0.70 10.90 -18.22
N MET A 28 0.58 10.53 -18.20
CA MET A 28 1.57 10.99 -19.17
C MET A 28 1.56 10.19 -20.48
N GLY A 29 0.76 9.12 -20.57
CA GLY A 29 0.68 8.29 -21.77
C GLY A 29 1.87 7.35 -21.96
N VAL A 30 2.46 6.85 -20.87
CA VAL A 30 3.47 5.79 -20.93
C VAL A 30 2.81 4.47 -21.32
N ASN A 31 3.32 3.79 -22.35
CA ASN A 31 2.70 2.59 -22.94
C ASN A 31 2.88 1.34 -22.06
N GLY A 32 4.11 1.09 -21.59
CA GLY A 32 4.46 -0.06 -20.77
C GLY A 32 5.03 0.38 -19.43
N PHE A 33 4.69 -0.34 -18.36
CA PHE A 33 5.09 0.03 -17.01
C PHE A 33 5.26 -1.21 -16.12
N ALA A 34 6.37 -1.27 -15.40
CA ALA A 34 6.56 -2.17 -14.28
C ALA A 34 7.30 -1.46 -13.15
N ALA A 35 6.95 -1.79 -11.90
CA ALA A 35 7.69 -1.29 -10.74
C ALA A 35 7.82 -2.35 -9.64
N GLN A 36 9.00 -2.45 -9.05
CA GLN A 36 9.31 -3.44 -8.03
C GLN A 36 10.22 -2.86 -6.96
N ASN A 37 9.99 -3.28 -5.71
CA ASN A 37 10.93 -3.02 -4.64
C ASN A 37 12.10 -3.99 -4.77
N GLN A 38 13.31 -3.48 -4.60
CA GLN A 38 14.55 -4.24 -4.59
C GLN A 38 15.36 -3.86 -3.36
N LEU A 39 16.26 -4.75 -2.96
CA LEU A 39 17.29 -4.47 -1.97
C LEU A 39 18.62 -4.39 -2.70
N GLY A 40 19.24 -3.21 -2.61
CA GLY A 40 20.58 -2.97 -3.09
C GLY A 40 21.64 -3.61 -2.19
N LYS A 41 22.90 -3.26 -2.46
CA LYS A 41 24.01 -3.66 -1.58
C LYS A 41 23.77 -3.13 -0.16
N ASN A 42 24.12 -3.93 0.84
CA ASN A 42 23.98 -3.60 2.27
C ASN A 42 22.53 -3.33 2.73
N GLY A 43 21.52 -3.83 2.01
CA GLY A 43 20.11 -3.69 2.40
C GLY A 43 19.50 -2.31 2.11
N GLN A 44 20.19 -1.47 1.32
CA GLN A 44 19.65 -0.21 0.84
C GLN A 44 18.33 -0.45 0.09
N GLN A 45 17.30 0.34 0.39
CA GLN A 45 16.03 0.22 -0.31
C GLN A 45 16.12 0.86 -1.70
N GLU A 46 15.65 0.12 -2.70
CA GLU A 46 15.53 0.59 -4.07
C GLU A 46 14.12 0.34 -4.61
N VAL A 47 13.60 1.27 -5.41
CA VAL A 47 12.42 1.05 -6.25
C VAL A 47 12.87 1.10 -7.69
N TRP A 48 12.79 -0.03 -8.37
CA TRP A 48 13.08 -0.14 -9.79
C TRP A 48 11.80 0.06 -10.58
N VAL A 49 11.89 0.88 -11.61
CA VAL A 49 10.78 1.23 -12.50
C VAL A 49 11.26 1.02 -13.91
N ILE A 50 10.48 0.30 -14.71
CA ILE A 50 10.78 0.07 -16.12
C ILE A 50 9.61 0.63 -16.92
N ILE A 51 9.91 1.53 -17.85
CA ILE A 51 8.93 2.21 -18.69
C ILE A 51 9.22 1.99 -20.17
N GLU A 52 8.16 1.90 -20.95
CA GLU A 52 8.21 1.80 -22.41
C GLU A 52 7.26 2.82 -23.04
N GLY A 53 7.72 3.50 -24.10
CA GLY A 53 6.90 4.47 -24.80
C GLY A 53 7.66 5.32 -25.81
N SER A 54 6.99 6.38 -26.26
CA SER A 54 7.57 7.43 -27.10
C SER A 54 8.38 8.43 -26.26
N LYS A 55 9.32 9.13 -26.90
CA LYS A 55 10.30 9.98 -26.22
C LYS A 55 9.67 11.04 -25.31
N GLY A 56 8.65 11.77 -25.79
CA GLY A 56 8.01 12.86 -25.03
C GLY A 56 7.43 12.40 -23.67
N PRO A 57 6.50 11.43 -23.65
CA PRO A 57 5.99 10.81 -22.42
C PRO A 57 7.09 10.29 -21.49
N LEU A 58 8.11 9.61 -22.04
CA LEU A 58 9.18 9.06 -21.20
C LEU A 58 10.08 10.15 -20.61
N ASP A 59 10.36 11.24 -21.35
CA ASP A 59 11.12 12.38 -20.85
C ASP A 59 10.36 13.08 -19.72
N ALA A 60 9.06 13.34 -19.91
CA ALA A 60 8.20 13.91 -18.88
C ALA A 60 8.15 13.04 -17.62
N PHE A 61 8.01 11.72 -17.79
CA PHE A 61 8.00 10.77 -16.68
C PHE A 61 9.35 10.70 -15.96
N SER A 62 10.47 10.69 -16.71
CA SER A 62 11.82 10.72 -16.15
C SER A 62 12.04 11.97 -15.29
N THR A 63 11.63 13.15 -15.77
CA THR A 63 11.68 14.40 -14.98
C THR A 63 10.79 14.32 -13.75
N PHE A 64 9.59 13.75 -13.86
CA PHE A 64 8.70 13.57 -12.73
C PHE A 64 9.34 12.69 -11.65
N ALA A 65 9.90 11.54 -12.02
CA ALA A 65 10.53 10.61 -11.08
C ALA A 65 11.76 11.20 -10.37
N GLN A 66 12.43 12.18 -10.98
CA GLN A 66 13.56 12.90 -10.37
C GLN A 66 13.11 14.02 -9.41
N THR A 67 11.95 14.62 -9.65
CA THR A 67 11.55 15.88 -8.99
C THR A 67 10.39 15.71 -8.00
N LYS A 68 9.64 14.61 -8.08
CA LYS A 68 8.46 14.33 -7.27
C LYS A 68 8.59 12.98 -6.60
N ARG A 69 8.09 12.89 -5.37
CA ARG A 69 8.12 11.70 -4.52
C ARG A 69 6.92 11.71 -3.57
N PRO A 70 6.52 10.55 -3.02
CA PRO A 70 5.56 10.50 -1.91
C PRO A 70 6.06 11.30 -0.70
N ASP A 71 5.15 11.87 0.10
CA ASP A 71 5.47 12.74 1.23
C ASP A 71 6.37 12.06 2.27
N ASP A 72 6.12 10.78 2.54
CA ASP A 72 6.86 9.99 3.52
C ASP A 72 8.19 9.42 3.00
N ALA A 73 8.56 9.70 1.74
CA ALA A 73 9.72 9.10 1.10
C ALA A 73 11.01 9.90 1.34
N GLU A 74 12.06 9.19 1.73
CA GLU A 74 13.43 9.73 1.81
C GLU A 74 14.25 9.11 0.67
N VAL A 75 14.60 9.96 -0.30
CA VAL A 75 15.33 9.58 -1.53
C VAL A 75 16.73 10.16 -1.45
N SER A 76 17.73 9.31 -1.68
CA SER A 76 19.15 9.66 -1.78
C SER A 76 19.58 9.88 -3.21
N ASP A 77 19.08 9.07 -4.16
CA ASP A 77 19.49 9.16 -5.57
C ASP A 77 18.41 8.62 -6.52
N VAL A 78 18.44 9.09 -7.77
CA VAL A 78 17.57 8.63 -8.86
C VAL A 78 18.40 8.45 -10.13
N ILE A 79 18.61 7.20 -10.53
CA ILE A 79 19.45 6.84 -11.68
C ILE A 79 18.57 6.41 -12.85
N ILE A 80 18.83 6.94 -14.04
CA ILE A 80 18.08 6.61 -15.26
C ILE A 80 19.03 5.97 -16.28
N LYS A 81 18.64 4.81 -16.80
CA LYS A 81 19.43 4.02 -17.76
C LYS A 81 18.53 3.55 -18.89
N ASP A 82 19.11 3.31 -20.06
CA ASP A 82 18.43 2.58 -21.12
C ASP A 82 18.14 1.14 -20.67
N PHE A 83 17.05 0.57 -21.18
CA PHE A 83 16.63 -0.77 -20.81
C PHE A 83 16.35 -1.63 -22.04
N GLU A 84 16.97 -2.80 -22.07
CA GLU A 84 16.67 -3.85 -23.03
C GLU A 84 15.84 -4.94 -22.35
N GLY A 85 14.73 -5.33 -22.99
CA GLY A 85 13.84 -6.37 -22.46
C GLY A 85 12.35 -6.05 -22.63
N PHE A 86 11.52 -6.91 -22.05
CA PHE A 86 10.07 -6.79 -22.09
C PHE A 86 9.57 -5.83 -20.99
N VAL A 87 8.58 -5.00 -21.34
CA VAL A 87 7.85 -4.18 -20.38
C VAL A 87 6.36 -4.52 -20.53
N PRO A 88 5.68 -4.97 -19.46
CA PRO A 88 4.27 -5.31 -19.55
C PRO A 88 3.43 -4.07 -19.82
N ARG A 89 2.24 -4.28 -20.38
CA ARG A 89 1.27 -3.20 -20.51
C ARG A 89 0.88 -2.73 -19.11
N MET A 90 0.61 -1.43 -18.99
CA MET A 90 0.27 -0.83 -17.70
C MET A 90 -0.90 -1.52 -16.98
N VAL A 91 -1.92 -1.94 -17.74
CA VAL A 91 -3.09 -2.66 -17.21
C VAL A 91 -2.72 -4.03 -16.61
N ASP A 92 -1.76 -4.73 -17.21
CA ASP A 92 -1.31 -6.04 -16.72
C ASP A 92 -0.53 -5.86 -15.40
N PHE A 93 0.32 -4.82 -15.32
CA PHE A 93 1.01 -4.48 -14.08
C PHE A 93 0.04 -4.03 -12.98
N ALA A 94 -0.95 -3.20 -13.31
CA ALA A 94 -1.95 -2.74 -12.35
C ALA A 94 -2.74 -3.91 -11.74
N LEU A 95 -3.09 -4.91 -12.55
CA LEU A 95 -3.75 -6.13 -12.09
C LEU A 95 -2.89 -6.89 -11.09
N ILE A 96 -1.61 -7.13 -11.40
CA ILE A 96 -0.68 -7.84 -10.50
C ILE A 96 -0.46 -7.05 -9.20
N LEU A 97 -0.27 -5.73 -9.29
CA LEU A 97 -0.10 -4.87 -8.13
C LEU A 97 -1.32 -4.93 -7.21
N THR A 98 -2.52 -4.89 -7.78
CA THR A 98 -3.80 -4.96 -7.05
C THR A 98 -3.97 -6.32 -6.38
N ALA A 99 -3.74 -7.41 -7.11
CA ALA A 99 -3.78 -8.77 -6.55
C ALA A 99 -2.83 -8.92 -5.37
N GLY A 100 -1.60 -8.37 -5.48
CA GLY A 100 -0.64 -8.35 -4.38
C GLY A 100 -1.11 -7.59 -3.14
N GLN A 101 -1.88 -6.50 -3.30
CA GLN A 101 -2.47 -5.77 -2.17
C GLN A 101 -3.62 -6.55 -1.52
N ILE A 102 -4.47 -7.20 -2.34
CA ILE A 102 -5.56 -8.05 -1.83
C ILE A 102 -4.99 -9.16 -0.94
N VAL A 103 -3.92 -9.83 -1.38
CA VAL A 103 -3.26 -10.88 -0.59
C VAL A 103 -2.75 -10.35 0.76
N LYS A 104 -2.16 -9.15 0.78
CA LYS A 104 -1.70 -8.51 2.03
C LYS A 104 -2.85 -8.11 2.96
N ALA A 105 -4.02 -7.81 2.41
CA ALA A 105 -5.19 -7.45 3.19
C ALA A 105 -5.83 -8.65 3.90
N ILE A 106 -5.66 -9.88 3.39
CA ILE A 106 -6.27 -11.10 3.98
C ILE A 106 -6.01 -11.24 5.49
N PRO A 107 -4.75 -11.26 5.98
CA PRO A 107 -4.50 -11.41 7.43
C PRO A 107 -5.06 -10.24 8.24
N ILE A 108 -5.01 -9.01 7.70
CA ILE A 108 -5.55 -7.81 8.35
C ILE A 108 -7.08 -7.95 8.53
N ILE A 109 -7.77 -8.43 7.49
CA ILE A 109 -9.22 -8.66 7.54
C ILE A 109 -9.57 -9.76 8.55
N GLN A 110 -8.75 -10.80 8.66
CA GLN A 110 -8.93 -11.85 9.67
C GLN A 110 -8.76 -11.31 11.09
N GLU A 111 -7.77 -10.46 11.33
CA GLU A 111 -7.55 -9.79 12.61
C GLU A 111 -8.72 -8.86 12.97
N ILE A 112 -9.17 -8.03 12.03
CA ILE A 112 -10.36 -7.17 12.21
C ILE A 112 -11.57 -8.02 12.59
N LYS A 113 -11.79 -9.16 11.93
CA LYS A 113 -12.89 -10.08 12.24
C LYS A 113 -12.78 -10.60 13.67
N GLY A 114 -11.58 -10.98 14.12
CA GLY A 114 -11.30 -11.42 15.49
C GLY A 114 -11.68 -10.35 16.52
N HIS A 115 -11.09 -9.16 16.39
CA HIS A 115 -11.36 -8.04 17.31
C HIS A 115 -12.83 -7.62 17.32
N THR A 116 -13.51 -7.70 16.16
CA THR A 116 -14.94 -7.39 16.07
C THR A 116 -15.78 -8.41 16.85
N ALA A 117 -15.42 -9.69 16.80
CA ALA A 117 -16.10 -10.74 17.56
C ALA A 117 -15.90 -10.57 19.07
N GLU A 118 -14.66 -10.33 19.50
CA GLU A 118 -14.31 -10.08 20.92
C GLU A 118 -15.05 -8.85 21.47
N THR A 119 -15.10 -7.77 20.69
CA THR A 119 -15.84 -6.55 21.07
C THR A 119 -17.33 -6.84 21.23
N ALA A 120 -17.92 -7.63 20.33
CA ALA A 120 -19.32 -7.99 20.41
C ALA A 120 -19.65 -8.85 21.64
N GLU A 121 -18.75 -9.77 22.01
CA GLU A 121 -18.86 -10.60 23.20
C GLU A 121 -18.75 -9.76 24.49
N SER A 122 -17.72 -8.91 24.60
CA SER A 122 -17.56 -7.99 25.73
C SER A 122 -18.78 -7.09 25.93
N LEU A 123 -19.34 -6.52 24.86
CA LEU A 123 -20.56 -5.70 24.92
C LEU A 123 -21.81 -6.50 25.34
N ARG A 124 -21.82 -7.82 25.13
CA ARG A 124 -22.90 -8.70 25.59
C ARG A 124 -22.74 -8.99 27.08
N GLU A 125 -21.53 -9.32 27.52
CA GLU A 125 -21.22 -9.55 28.95
C GLU A 125 -21.52 -8.31 29.80
N ASP A 126 -21.06 -7.14 29.36
CA ASP A 126 -21.33 -5.87 30.03
C ASP A 126 -22.84 -5.59 30.18
N ARG A 127 -23.63 -5.95 29.18
CA ARG A 127 -25.10 -5.82 29.24
C ARG A 127 -25.72 -6.77 30.24
N LEU A 128 -25.27 -8.02 30.29
CA LEU A 128 -25.75 -9.00 31.28
C LEU A 128 -25.42 -8.55 32.70
N VAL A 129 -24.19 -8.10 32.96
CA VAL A 129 -23.77 -7.58 34.27
C VAL A 129 -24.60 -6.36 34.68
N ARG A 130 -24.91 -5.44 33.76
CA ARG A 130 -25.80 -4.30 34.05
C ARG A 130 -27.22 -4.76 34.37
N MET A 131 -27.78 -5.68 33.59
CA MET A 131 -29.11 -6.23 33.85
C MET A 131 -29.19 -6.93 35.21
N GLU A 132 -28.17 -7.70 35.59
CA GLU A 132 -28.11 -8.34 36.90
C GLU A 132 -28.11 -7.30 38.02
N ARG A 133 -27.32 -6.22 37.90
CA ARG A 133 -27.31 -5.11 38.86
C ARG A 133 -28.68 -4.42 38.95
N ASP A 134 -29.31 -4.15 37.82
CA ASP A 134 -30.63 -3.51 37.78
C ASP A 134 -31.70 -4.41 38.42
N ILE A 135 -31.69 -5.72 38.13
CA ILE A 135 -32.60 -6.69 38.75
C ILE A 135 -32.38 -6.73 40.27
N GLN A 136 -31.14 -6.76 40.75
CA GLN A 136 -30.84 -6.73 42.18
C GLN A 136 -31.35 -5.44 42.85
N ALA A 137 -31.17 -4.29 42.20
CA ALA A 137 -31.69 -3.01 42.70
C ALA A 137 -33.23 -3.00 42.77
N ILE A 138 -33.91 -3.58 41.77
CA ILE A 138 -35.37 -3.72 41.76
C ILE A 138 -35.85 -4.64 42.88
N LYS A 139 -35.23 -5.82 43.03
CA LYS A 139 -35.56 -6.78 44.10
C LYS A 139 -35.43 -6.15 45.49
N ALA A 140 -34.31 -5.47 45.74
CA ALA A 140 -34.07 -4.77 47.01
C ALA A 140 -35.15 -3.72 47.30
N ARG A 141 -35.59 -2.96 46.28
CA ARG A 141 -36.67 -1.97 46.42
C ARG A 141 -38.04 -2.60 46.70
N LEU A 142 -38.27 -3.81 46.21
CA LEU A 142 -39.52 -4.56 46.41
C LEU A 142 -39.52 -5.43 47.68
N GLY A 143 -38.44 -5.45 48.45
CA GLY A 143 -38.30 -6.32 49.62
C GLY A 143 -38.25 -7.80 49.26
N MET A 144 -37.89 -8.13 48.02
CA MET A 144 -37.73 -9.50 47.55
C MET A 144 -36.27 -9.96 47.78
N PRO A 145 -36.06 -11.24 48.15
CA PRO A 145 -34.71 -11.81 48.22
C PRO A 145 -34.01 -11.89 46.85
#